data_AF-A0A7J8ILH9-F1
#
_entry.id   AF-A0A7J8ILH9-F1
#
_cell.length_a   1.000
_cell.length_b   1.000
_cell.length_c   1.000
_cell.angle_alpha   90.00
_cell.angle_beta   90.00
_cell.angle_gamma   90.00
#
_symmetry.space_group_name_H-M   'P 1'
#
loop_
_entity.id
_entity.type
_entity.pdbx_description
1 polymer ?
#
loop_
_entity_poly.entity_id
_entity_poly.type
_entity_poly.pdbx_seq_one_letter_code
_entity_poly.pdbx_strand_id
1 'polypeptide(L)'
;MDKGKMDENEWGYHGEGNKSLVVAHAQRCVVLRFLKFPPNRKKTSEEIFQHLQNIVDFGKNVMREFLGENYVHCGEVVQLPLDFVKQLCLKVQSERPESRCDKDLDTLSGYALCLPNLARLQTYHFAEHRPILCVEIKPKCGFIPFSSDVTHEMKHKVCRYCMHQHLKVATGKWKQISKYCPLDLYSGNKQRMYFALKSLLREAQNNLKIFKNGELIYGCKDARSPAADWSELAHHLKPFFFPSNGLASGPHCTRAVIRELVRVITRVLLSGSDKGRAGALRLGPRSQGPCVCEASPFGRSLRHQGKSSLECSGLPKGR
;
A
#
# COMPACT_ATOMS: atom_id res chain seq x y z
N MET A 1 -16.82 -3.89 24.93
CA MET A 1 -15.92 -5.02 25.23
C MET A 1 -16.00 -5.26 26.72
N ASP A 2 -16.31 -6.49 27.14
CA ASP A 2 -16.38 -6.84 28.56
C ASP A 2 -15.05 -6.54 29.25
N LYS A 3 -15.10 -6.01 30.48
CA LYS A 3 -13.93 -5.74 31.36
C LYS A 3 -13.30 -7.04 31.90
N GLY A 4 -13.39 -8.14 31.15
CA GLY A 4 -12.53 -9.30 31.37
C GLY A 4 -11.07 -8.87 31.18
N LYS A 5 -10.16 -9.41 32.00
CA LYS A 5 -8.72 -9.15 31.88
C LYS A 5 -8.29 -9.34 30.43
N MET A 6 -7.95 -8.25 29.75
CA MET A 6 -7.35 -8.34 28.42
C MET A 6 -5.99 -9.01 28.56
N ASP A 7 -5.78 -10.10 27.84
CA ASP A 7 -4.52 -10.86 27.85
C ASP A 7 -3.62 -10.39 26.71
N GLU A 8 -2.44 -9.87 27.02
CA GLU A 8 -1.42 -9.45 26.06
C GLU A 8 -0.93 -10.60 25.16
N ASN A 9 -1.11 -11.85 25.60
CA ASN A 9 -0.70 -13.03 24.84
C ASN A 9 -1.58 -13.27 23.61
N GLU A 10 -2.82 -12.78 23.62
CA GLU A 10 -3.75 -12.87 22.50
C GLU A 10 -3.45 -11.89 21.36
N TRP A 11 -2.51 -10.95 21.56
CA TRP A 11 -2.16 -9.91 20.61
C TRP A 11 -0.72 -10.06 20.12
N GLY A 12 -0.51 -9.94 18.80
CA GLY A 12 0.81 -9.99 18.16
C GLY A 12 1.11 -8.73 17.36
N TYR A 13 2.40 -8.43 17.15
CA TYR A 13 2.80 -7.33 16.29
C TYR A 13 2.31 -7.56 14.85
N HIS A 14 1.65 -6.56 14.26
CA HIS A 14 1.17 -6.62 12.87
C HIS A 14 1.96 -5.68 11.96
N GLY A 15 2.35 -4.51 12.46
CA GLY A 15 3.20 -3.58 11.72
C GLY A 15 3.11 -2.15 12.21
N GLU A 16 4.05 -1.30 11.77
CA GLU A 16 4.05 0.10 12.15
C GLU A 16 4.46 1.06 11.03
N GLY A 17 4.00 2.31 11.19
CA GLY A 17 4.50 3.46 10.47
C GLY A 17 5.28 4.39 11.38
N ASN A 18 5.58 5.58 10.87
CA ASN A 18 6.27 6.61 11.67
C ASN A 18 5.40 7.25 12.77
N LYS A 19 4.06 7.12 12.66
CA LYS A 19 3.10 7.81 13.54
C LYS A 19 2.26 6.88 14.40
N SER A 20 2.22 5.58 14.09
CA SER A 20 1.36 4.62 14.77
C SER A 20 1.90 3.20 14.64
N LEU A 21 1.60 2.37 15.63
CA LEU A 21 1.88 0.93 15.68
C LEU A 21 0.56 0.16 15.71
N VAL A 22 0.52 -1.02 15.09
CA VAL A 22 -0.66 -1.88 15.00
C VAL A 22 -0.33 -3.27 15.55
N VAL A 23 -1.19 -3.76 16.42
CA VAL A 23 -1.21 -5.16 16.89
C VAL A 23 -2.48 -5.85 16.44
N ALA A 24 -2.41 -7.14 16.16
CA ALA A 24 -3.54 -7.95 15.72
C ALA A 24 -3.91 -8.98 16.77
N HIS A 25 -5.21 -9.21 16.95
CA HIS A 25 -5.71 -10.27 17.82
C HIS A 25 -5.60 -11.65 17.12
N ALA A 26 -5.21 -12.69 17.86
CA ALA A 26 -4.99 -14.03 17.31
C ALA A 26 -6.31 -14.70 16.89
N GLN A 27 -7.32 -14.68 17.77
CA GLN A 27 -8.62 -15.29 17.50
C GLN A 27 -9.56 -14.37 16.70
N ARG A 28 -9.79 -13.14 17.17
CA ARG A 28 -10.72 -12.18 16.56
C ARG A 28 -10.10 -11.46 15.37
N CYS A 29 -10.90 -11.16 14.34
CA CYS A 29 -10.46 -10.39 13.18
C CYS A 29 -10.43 -8.87 13.44
N VAL A 30 -9.74 -8.44 14.49
CA VAL A 30 -9.58 -7.04 14.87
C VAL A 30 -8.11 -6.69 15.09
N VAL A 31 -7.80 -5.41 14.96
CA VAL A 31 -6.49 -4.83 15.28
C VAL A 31 -6.65 -3.61 16.18
N LEU A 32 -5.66 -3.38 17.04
CA LEU A 32 -5.53 -2.14 17.80
C LEU A 32 -4.42 -1.30 17.20
N ARG A 33 -4.72 -0.03 16.92
CA ARG A 33 -3.79 0.96 16.41
C ARG A 33 -3.51 2.02 17.48
N PHE A 34 -2.27 2.07 17.92
CA PHE A 34 -1.77 3.00 18.90
C PHE A 34 -1.00 4.14 18.24
N LEU A 35 -1.02 5.32 18.86
CA LEU A 35 -0.15 6.43 18.46
C LEU A 35 1.30 6.18 18.90
N LYS A 36 2.23 6.82 18.19
CA LYS A 36 3.64 6.86 18.56
C LYS A 36 4.10 8.28 18.84
N PHE A 37 4.94 8.44 19.87
CA PHE A 37 5.49 9.73 20.26
C PHE A 37 7.01 9.64 20.45
N PRO A 38 7.75 10.74 20.22
CA PRO A 38 9.11 10.85 20.74
C PRO A 38 9.11 10.75 22.29
N PRO A 39 10.25 10.40 22.92
CA PRO A 39 10.35 10.21 24.37
C PRO A 39 9.80 11.39 25.19
N ASN A 40 10.02 12.62 24.72
CA ASN A 40 9.51 13.85 25.35
C ASN A 40 8.07 14.16 24.89
N ARG A 41 7.12 13.25 25.19
CA ARG A 41 5.70 13.45 24.89
C ARG A 41 5.18 14.66 25.68
N LYS A 42 4.56 15.62 24.98
CA LYS A 42 3.90 16.80 25.58
C LYS A 42 2.37 16.74 25.59
N LYS A 43 1.77 15.67 25.06
CA LYS A 43 0.31 15.61 24.88
C LYS A 43 -0.42 15.05 26.09
N THR A 44 -1.58 15.59 26.46
CA THR A 44 -2.45 15.04 27.51
C THR A 44 -3.27 13.84 27.00
N SER A 45 -3.96 13.13 27.89
CA SER A 45 -4.82 12.00 27.51
C SER A 45 -6.06 12.46 26.73
N GLU A 46 -6.62 13.62 27.08
CA GLU A 46 -7.75 14.25 26.39
C GLU A 46 -7.37 14.64 24.96
N GLU A 47 -6.18 15.23 24.77
CA GLU A 47 -5.68 15.57 23.44
C GLU A 47 -5.46 14.33 22.55
N ILE A 48 -5.10 13.20 23.16
CA ILE A 48 -4.94 11.93 22.44
C ILE A 48 -6.27 11.34 22.05
N PHE A 49 -7.22 11.30 22.98
CA PHE A 49 -8.59 10.90 22.69
C PHE A 49 -9.17 11.75 21.54
N GLN A 50 -9.08 13.08 21.62
CA GLN A 50 -9.55 13.97 20.58
C GLN A 50 -8.84 13.76 19.24
N HIS A 51 -7.53 13.50 19.25
CA HIS A 51 -6.79 13.19 18.03
C HIS A 51 -7.27 11.88 17.39
N LEU A 52 -7.53 10.83 18.18
CA LEU A 52 -8.06 9.57 17.67
C LEU A 52 -9.49 9.73 17.15
N GLN A 53 -10.31 10.49 17.87
CA GLN A 53 -11.68 10.81 17.45
C GLN A 53 -11.69 11.58 16.13
N ASN A 54 -10.82 12.59 15.97
CA ASN A 54 -10.67 13.33 14.72
C ASN A 54 -10.27 12.41 13.54
N ILE A 55 -9.48 11.36 13.77
CA ILE A 55 -9.14 10.38 12.72
C ILE A 55 -10.38 9.61 12.30
N VAL A 56 -11.21 9.19 13.25
CA VAL A 56 -12.47 8.47 12.99
C VAL A 56 -13.44 9.38 12.24
N ASP A 57 -13.63 10.62 12.70
CA ASP A 57 -14.58 11.57 12.14
C ASP A 57 -14.17 12.00 10.73
N PHE A 58 -12.88 12.24 10.49
CA PHE A 58 -12.38 12.50 9.14
C PHE A 58 -12.62 11.32 8.20
N GLY A 59 -12.41 10.10 8.69
CA GLY A 59 -12.73 8.88 7.94
C GLY A 59 -14.22 8.79 7.59
N LYS A 60 -15.08 8.99 8.58
CA LYS A 60 -16.54 8.84 8.47
C LYS A 60 -17.17 9.94 7.63
N ASN A 61 -16.78 11.19 7.84
CA ASN A 61 -17.48 12.37 7.32
C ASN A 61 -16.83 12.94 6.05
N VAL A 62 -15.58 12.58 5.75
CA VAL A 62 -14.86 13.09 4.57
C VAL A 62 -14.46 11.97 3.63
N MET A 63 -13.74 10.96 4.12
CA MET A 63 -13.16 9.93 3.23
C MET A 63 -14.22 8.96 2.66
N ARG A 64 -15.28 8.66 3.40
CA ARG A 64 -16.40 7.85 2.89
C ARG A 64 -17.14 8.55 1.74
N GLU A 65 -17.29 9.87 1.80
CA GLU A 65 -17.91 10.64 0.72
C GLU A 65 -17.06 10.60 -0.56
N PHE A 66 -15.73 10.71 -0.44
CA PHE A 66 -14.85 10.68 -1.61
C PHE A 66 -14.61 9.29 -2.18
N LEU A 67 -14.51 8.25 -1.34
CA LEU A 67 -14.06 6.92 -1.74
C LEU A 67 -15.18 5.88 -1.75
N GLY A 68 -16.26 6.09 -1.00
CA GLY A 68 -17.37 5.17 -0.83
C GLY A 68 -17.32 4.38 0.50
N GLU A 69 -18.50 4.16 1.08
CA GLU A 69 -18.68 3.48 2.38
C GLU A 69 -18.10 2.06 2.42
N ASN A 70 -18.19 1.33 1.30
CA ASN A 70 -17.69 -0.04 1.17
C ASN A 70 -16.16 -0.15 1.20
N TYR A 71 -15.44 0.96 1.00
CA TYR A 71 -13.99 0.98 0.87
C TYR A 71 -13.29 1.61 2.08
N VAL A 72 -14.03 2.24 3.00
CA VAL A 72 -13.46 3.00 4.13
C VAL A 72 -14.02 2.50 5.48
N HIS A 73 -13.17 1.77 6.20
CA HIS A 73 -13.44 1.26 7.55
C HIS A 73 -12.67 2.08 8.60
N CYS A 74 -13.39 2.89 9.38
CA CYS A 74 -12.79 3.86 10.30
C CYS A 74 -12.54 3.33 11.72
N GLY A 75 -13.21 2.23 12.09
CA GLY A 75 -13.15 1.70 13.45
C GLY A 75 -13.78 2.62 14.49
N GLU A 76 -13.39 2.41 15.74
CA GLU A 76 -13.81 3.22 16.89
C GLU A 76 -12.66 3.45 17.88
N VAL A 77 -12.74 4.52 18.66
CA VAL A 77 -11.80 4.77 19.75
C VAL A 77 -12.18 3.89 20.93
N VAL A 78 -11.21 3.17 21.48
CA VAL A 78 -11.40 2.29 22.64
C VAL A 78 -10.47 2.69 23.77
N GLN A 79 -10.96 2.56 25.00
CA GLN A 79 -10.19 2.71 26.22
C GLN A 79 -9.74 1.33 26.71
N LEU A 80 -8.48 1.23 27.12
CA LEU A 80 -7.79 0.00 27.48
C LEU A 80 -7.15 0.12 28.86
N PRO A 81 -7.04 -0.97 29.64
CA PRO A 81 -6.30 -0.97 30.90
C PRO A 81 -4.82 -0.63 30.66
N LEU A 82 -4.25 0.27 31.48
CA LEU A 82 -2.86 0.71 31.31
C LEU A 82 -1.85 -0.42 31.49
N ASP A 83 -2.12 -1.36 32.41
CA ASP A 83 -1.21 -2.50 32.64
C ASP A 83 -1.14 -3.41 31.41
N PHE A 84 -2.28 -3.68 30.77
CA PHE A 84 -2.33 -4.38 29.48
C PHE A 84 -1.48 -3.67 28.42
N VAL A 85 -1.62 -2.35 28.28
CA VAL A 85 -0.85 -1.58 27.26
C VAL A 85 0.65 -1.62 27.55
N LYS A 86 1.06 -1.54 28.83
CA LYS A 86 2.48 -1.65 29.23
C LYS A 86 3.05 -3.03 28.92
N GLN A 87 2.34 -4.10 29.30
CA GLN A 87 2.77 -5.49 29.04
C GLN A 87 2.85 -5.76 27.53
N LEU A 88 1.84 -5.34 26.77
CA LEU A 88 1.82 -5.44 25.32
C LEU A 88 2.99 -4.68 24.69
N CYS A 89 3.29 -3.47 25.16
CA CYS A 89 4.42 -2.68 24.66
C CYS A 89 5.75 -3.41 24.84
N LEU A 90 5.99 -4.01 26.01
CA LEU A 90 7.20 -4.78 26.29
C LEU A 90 7.29 -6.01 25.38
N LYS A 91 6.19 -6.75 25.21
CA LYS A 91 6.11 -7.93 24.36
C LYS A 91 6.48 -7.63 22.91
N VAL A 92 5.86 -6.61 22.31
CA VAL A 92 6.03 -6.33 20.88
C VAL A 92 7.34 -5.61 20.56
N GLN A 93 8.07 -5.11 21.57
CA GLN A 93 9.26 -4.27 21.36
C GLN A 93 10.36 -5.00 20.57
N SER A 94 10.55 -6.30 20.79
CA SER A 94 11.54 -7.11 20.07
C SER A 94 11.17 -7.39 18.61
N GLU A 95 9.88 -7.30 18.26
CA GLU A 95 9.38 -7.50 16.90
C GLU A 95 9.45 -6.22 16.04
N ARG A 96 9.74 -5.07 16.66
CA ARG A 96 9.78 -3.77 15.98
C ARG A 96 11.07 -3.62 15.19
N PRO A 97 11.01 -3.13 13.94
CA PRO A 97 12.18 -2.74 13.18
C PRO A 97 13.01 -1.69 13.93
N GLU A 98 14.32 -1.88 14.02
CA GLU A 98 15.25 -0.96 14.71
C GLU A 98 15.07 0.50 14.23
N SER A 99 14.86 0.68 12.92
CA SER A 99 14.61 1.99 12.29
C SER A 99 13.31 2.69 12.70
N ARG A 100 12.51 2.07 13.58
CA ARG A 100 11.23 2.56 14.09
C ARG A 100 11.21 2.77 15.60
N CYS A 101 12.30 2.44 16.29
CA CYS A 101 12.44 2.53 17.73
C CYS A 101 12.86 3.93 18.20
N ASP A 102 12.93 4.92 17.30
CA ASP A 102 13.12 6.34 17.62
C ASP A 102 11.92 6.98 18.33
N LYS A 103 10.79 6.28 18.32
CA LYS A 103 9.53 6.70 18.92
C LYS A 103 8.85 5.54 19.61
N ASP A 104 8.23 5.85 20.72
CA ASP A 104 7.61 4.88 21.61
C ASP A 104 6.12 4.78 21.38
N LEU A 105 5.58 3.63 21.77
CA LEU A 105 4.15 3.40 21.85
C LEU A 105 3.56 4.32 22.93
N ASP A 106 2.35 4.81 22.72
CA ASP A 106 1.62 5.49 23.77
C ASP A 106 1.14 4.52 24.87
N THR A 107 1.87 4.47 25.99
CA THR A 107 1.57 3.61 27.14
C THR A 107 0.84 4.33 28.28
N LEU A 108 0.61 5.64 28.16
CA LEU A 108 0.11 6.47 29.27
C LEU A 108 -1.35 6.89 29.10
N SER A 109 -1.85 7.00 27.87
CA SER A 109 -3.24 7.46 27.65
C SER A 109 -4.29 6.36 27.86
N GLY A 110 -3.93 5.11 27.59
CA GLY A 110 -4.88 3.99 27.54
C GLY A 110 -5.84 4.03 26.36
N TYR A 111 -5.61 4.87 25.34
CA TYR A 111 -6.48 4.95 24.16
C TYR A 111 -5.84 4.34 22.91
N ALA A 112 -6.67 3.65 22.13
CA ALA A 112 -6.30 3.12 20.82
C ALA A 112 -7.49 3.21 19.85
N LEU A 113 -7.22 2.99 18.55
CA LEU A 113 -8.27 2.72 17.57
C LEU A 113 -8.44 1.22 17.39
N CYS A 114 -9.66 0.71 17.55
CA CYS A 114 -10.04 -0.65 17.20
C CYS A 114 -10.54 -0.68 15.75
N LEU A 115 -9.86 -1.43 14.87
CA LEU A 115 -10.21 -1.55 13.45
C LEU A 115 -10.41 -3.02 13.06
N PRO A 116 -11.20 -3.31 12.01
CA PRO A 116 -11.26 -4.66 11.45
C PRO A 116 -9.90 -5.07 10.84
N ASN A 117 -9.52 -6.33 11.03
CA ASN A 117 -8.31 -6.89 10.42
C ASN A 117 -8.58 -7.28 8.95
N LEU A 118 -8.35 -6.35 8.03
CA LEU A 118 -8.56 -6.56 6.59
C LEU A 118 -7.57 -7.55 5.96
N ALA A 119 -6.54 -8.01 6.68
CA ALA A 119 -5.67 -9.10 6.22
C ALA A 119 -6.29 -10.50 6.41
N ARG A 120 -7.45 -10.58 7.10
CA ARG A 120 -8.20 -11.83 7.38
C ARG A 120 -9.66 -11.80 6.92
N LEU A 121 -10.18 -10.63 6.56
CA LEU A 121 -11.61 -10.42 6.27
C LEU A 121 -11.89 -10.13 4.80
N GLN A 122 -13.06 -10.57 4.34
CA GLN A 122 -13.70 -10.08 3.11
C GLN A 122 -14.70 -8.98 3.46
N THR A 123 -14.72 -7.86 2.72
CA THR A 123 -15.56 -6.70 3.07
C THR A 123 -17.03 -6.86 2.70
N TYR A 124 -17.36 -7.67 1.67
CA TYR A 124 -18.74 -7.89 1.24
C TYR A 124 -19.54 -8.77 2.22
N HIS A 125 -18.95 -9.86 2.70
CA HIS A 125 -19.58 -10.74 3.71
C HIS A 125 -19.21 -10.38 5.15
N PHE A 126 -18.21 -9.51 5.34
CA PHE A 126 -17.67 -9.09 6.64
C PHE A 126 -17.38 -10.26 7.59
N ALA A 127 -16.82 -11.33 7.06
CA ALA A 127 -16.51 -12.57 7.78
C ALA A 127 -15.07 -13.02 7.49
N GLU A 128 -14.50 -13.80 8.42
CA GLU A 128 -13.20 -14.44 8.22
C GLU A 128 -13.32 -15.52 7.13
N HIS A 129 -12.37 -15.52 6.20
CA HIS A 129 -12.27 -16.55 5.17
C HIS A 129 -10.90 -17.21 5.24
N ARG A 130 -10.84 -18.53 5.11
CA ARG A 130 -9.57 -19.26 4.99
C ARG A 130 -9.68 -20.32 3.88
N PRO A 131 -8.69 -20.43 2.98
CA PRO A 131 -7.51 -19.57 2.87
C PRO A 131 -7.87 -18.17 2.33
N ILE A 132 -7.12 -17.14 2.73
CA ILE A 132 -7.24 -15.76 2.21
C ILE A 132 -5.86 -15.18 1.88
N LEU A 133 -5.80 -14.44 0.77
CA LEU A 133 -4.63 -13.72 0.30
C LEU A 133 -4.96 -12.22 0.26
N CYS A 134 -4.15 -11.41 0.94
CA CYS A 134 -4.30 -9.95 0.96
C CYS A 134 -3.04 -9.27 0.42
N VAL A 135 -3.21 -8.27 -0.44
CA VAL A 135 -2.12 -7.51 -1.05
C VAL A 135 -2.28 -6.04 -0.68
N GLU A 136 -1.39 -5.53 0.16
CA GLU A 136 -1.36 -4.12 0.56
C GLU A 136 -0.45 -3.33 -0.39
N ILE A 137 -1.01 -2.33 -1.08
CA ILE A 137 -0.26 -1.45 -1.98
C ILE A 137 -0.31 -0.02 -1.46
N LYS A 138 0.83 0.66 -1.40
CA LYS A 138 0.91 2.10 -1.16
C LYS A 138 1.26 2.82 -2.47
N PRO A 139 0.27 3.29 -3.25
CA PRO A 139 0.44 3.64 -4.66
C PRO A 139 1.14 4.99 -4.90
N LYS A 140 1.18 5.87 -3.88
CA LYS A 140 1.74 7.24 -3.96
C LYS A 140 0.93 8.14 -4.91
N CYS A 141 1.46 9.31 -5.25
CA CYS A 141 0.77 10.30 -6.09
C CYS A 141 0.77 9.87 -7.56
N GLY A 142 -0.43 9.72 -8.14
CA GLY A 142 -0.65 9.25 -9.52
C GLY A 142 -0.55 10.29 -10.62
N PHE A 143 -0.21 11.55 -10.30
CA PHE A 143 -0.13 12.64 -11.28
C PHE A 143 1.14 13.49 -11.09
N ILE A 144 1.47 14.24 -12.14
CA ILE A 144 2.53 15.26 -12.15
C ILE A 144 1.85 16.63 -12.00
N PRO A 145 2.36 17.53 -11.13
CA PRO A 145 1.76 18.86 -10.96
C PRO A 145 1.83 19.67 -12.26
N PHE A 146 0.78 20.44 -12.52
CA PHE A 146 0.60 21.22 -13.76
C PHE A 146 0.38 22.72 -13.52
N SER A 147 0.33 23.19 -12.26
CA SER A 147 0.20 24.63 -11.96
C SER A 147 1.42 25.41 -12.44
N SER A 148 1.19 26.60 -13.01
CA SER A 148 2.23 27.58 -13.36
C SER A 148 3.04 28.07 -12.16
N ASP A 149 2.54 27.90 -10.92
CA ASP A 149 3.25 28.29 -9.70
C ASP A 149 4.48 27.39 -9.41
N VAL A 150 4.64 26.31 -10.16
CA VAL A 150 5.75 25.38 -10.00
C VAL A 150 6.99 25.93 -10.72
N THR A 151 7.94 26.41 -9.93
CA THR A 151 9.16 27.06 -10.43
C THR A 151 10.19 26.13 -11.06
N HIS A 152 10.22 24.85 -10.67
CA HIS A 152 11.21 23.89 -11.18
C HIS A 152 10.65 23.04 -12.31
N GLU A 153 11.19 23.20 -13.51
CA GLU A 153 10.76 22.52 -14.73
C GLU A 153 10.70 20.98 -14.58
N MET A 154 11.66 20.38 -13.86
CA MET A 154 11.68 18.93 -13.61
C MET A 154 10.41 18.41 -12.93
N LYS A 155 9.75 19.23 -12.11
CA LYS A 155 8.50 18.86 -11.44
C LYS A 155 7.33 18.72 -12.43
N HIS A 156 7.45 19.24 -13.65
CA HIS A 156 6.50 19.03 -14.74
C HIS A 156 6.83 17.83 -15.63
N LYS A 157 8.00 17.20 -15.48
CA LYS A 157 8.46 16.09 -16.33
C LYS A 157 8.53 14.75 -15.59
N VAL A 158 8.89 14.78 -14.32
CA VAL A 158 9.14 13.59 -13.51
C VAL A 158 8.25 13.60 -12.26
N CYS A 159 7.62 12.46 -11.97
CA CYS A 159 6.76 12.36 -10.80
C CYS A 159 7.55 12.42 -9.49
N ARG A 160 6.90 12.88 -8.42
CA ARG A 160 7.52 13.02 -7.10
C ARG A 160 8.12 11.72 -6.57
N TYR A 161 7.50 10.57 -6.85
CA TYR A 161 8.02 9.28 -6.41
C TYR A 161 9.38 8.97 -7.04
N CYS A 162 9.49 9.06 -8.38
CA CYS A 162 10.71 8.77 -9.11
C CYS A 162 11.84 9.72 -8.69
N MET A 163 11.58 11.03 -8.56
CA MET A 163 12.58 11.98 -8.05
C MET A 163 13.06 11.60 -6.63
N HIS A 164 12.13 11.26 -5.73
CA HIS A 164 12.45 10.94 -4.34
C HIS A 164 13.16 9.58 -4.17
N GLN A 165 13.14 8.69 -5.17
CA GLN A 165 13.92 7.45 -5.10
C GLN A 165 15.42 7.73 -5.05
N HIS A 166 15.92 8.68 -5.85
CA HIS A 166 17.34 9.03 -5.88
C HIS A 166 17.86 9.47 -4.51
N LEU A 167 17.14 10.38 -3.85
CA LEU A 167 17.51 10.82 -2.50
C LEU A 167 17.52 9.66 -1.50
N LYS A 168 16.50 8.79 -1.51
CA LYS A 168 16.43 7.67 -0.57
C LYS A 168 17.57 6.67 -0.74
N VAL A 169 18.00 6.42 -1.97
CA VAL A 169 19.13 5.54 -2.24
C VAL A 169 20.43 6.22 -1.83
N ALA A 170 20.61 7.49 -2.16
CA ALA A 170 21.78 8.27 -1.76
C ALA A 170 21.94 8.36 -0.23
N THR A 171 20.83 8.47 0.52
CA THR A 171 20.86 8.49 2.00
C THR A 171 20.85 7.08 2.62
N GLY A 172 21.11 6.02 1.84
CA GLY A 172 21.16 4.63 2.33
C GLY A 172 19.84 4.04 2.84
N LYS A 173 18.70 4.72 2.62
CA LYS A 173 17.39 4.23 3.07
C LYS A 173 16.92 3.01 2.29
N TRP A 174 17.32 2.90 1.02
CA TRP A 174 17.09 1.75 0.16
C TRP A 174 18.34 1.43 -0.63
N LYS A 175 18.57 0.13 -0.90
CA LYS A 175 19.75 -0.34 -1.64
C LYS A 175 19.74 0.08 -3.11
N GLN A 176 18.56 0.17 -3.72
CA GLN A 176 18.42 0.50 -5.14
C GLN A 176 17.13 1.25 -5.47
N ILE A 177 17.13 1.91 -6.64
CA ILE A 177 15.99 2.66 -7.17
C ILE A 177 14.94 1.68 -7.69
N SER A 178 13.71 1.80 -7.19
CA SER A 178 12.58 1.05 -7.76
C SER A 178 12.21 1.57 -9.15
N LYS A 179 11.95 0.64 -10.08
CA LYS A 179 11.41 0.95 -11.42
C LYS A 179 9.91 1.26 -11.42
N TYR A 180 9.25 1.20 -10.24
CA TYR A 180 7.85 1.55 -10.10
C TYR A 180 7.64 3.04 -10.38
N CYS A 181 6.65 3.35 -11.21
CA CYS A 181 6.13 4.71 -11.38
C CYS A 181 4.63 4.72 -11.08
N PRO A 182 4.14 5.59 -10.17
CA PRO A 182 2.71 5.71 -9.90
C PRO A 182 1.87 5.99 -11.15
N LEU A 183 2.34 6.86 -12.06
CA LEU A 183 1.60 7.20 -13.29
C LEU A 183 1.32 5.95 -14.14
N ASP A 184 2.17 4.92 -14.10
CA ASP A 184 1.94 3.68 -14.83
C ASP A 184 0.82 2.85 -14.19
N LEU A 185 0.74 2.83 -12.85
CA LEU A 185 -0.34 2.15 -12.13
C LEU A 185 -1.69 2.88 -12.28
N TYR A 186 -1.68 4.21 -12.26
CA TYR A 186 -2.88 5.04 -12.41
C TYR A 186 -3.34 5.23 -13.86
N SER A 187 -2.63 4.65 -14.85
CA SER A 187 -2.86 4.93 -16.27
C SER A 187 -4.13 4.32 -16.86
N GLY A 188 -4.71 3.29 -16.22
CA GLY A 188 -5.75 2.45 -16.83
C GLY A 188 -5.24 1.54 -17.97
N ASN A 189 -3.99 1.72 -18.43
CA ASN A 189 -3.37 0.88 -19.44
C ASN A 189 -2.82 -0.39 -18.78
N LYS A 190 -3.40 -1.55 -19.12
CA LYS A 190 -3.03 -2.85 -18.54
C LYS A 190 -1.54 -3.15 -18.65
N GLN A 191 -0.88 -2.84 -19.78
CA GLN A 191 0.55 -3.12 -19.94
C GLN A 191 1.42 -2.30 -18.98
N ARG A 192 1.11 -1.00 -18.83
CA ARG A 192 1.79 -0.11 -17.86
C ARG A 192 1.54 -0.56 -16.42
N MET A 193 0.30 -0.89 -16.08
CA MET A 193 -0.05 -1.41 -14.75
C MET A 193 0.69 -2.72 -14.42
N TYR A 194 0.75 -3.65 -15.37
CA TYR A 194 1.51 -4.91 -15.21
C TYR A 194 2.97 -4.66 -14.91
N PHE A 195 3.60 -3.73 -15.63
CA PHE A 195 5.00 -3.37 -15.41
C PHE A 195 5.19 -2.70 -14.05
N ALA A 196 4.29 -1.80 -13.65
CA ALA A 196 4.31 -1.14 -12.35
C ALA A 196 4.23 -2.15 -11.20
N LEU A 197 3.29 -3.09 -11.26
CA LEU A 197 3.11 -4.16 -10.26
C LEU A 197 4.30 -5.12 -10.22
N LYS A 198 4.85 -5.51 -11.37
CA LYS A 198 6.10 -6.31 -11.41
C LYS A 198 7.28 -5.56 -10.81
N SER A 199 7.36 -4.24 -11.02
CA SER A 199 8.41 -3.41 -10.44
C SER A 199 8.26 -3.29 -8.92
N LEU A 200 7.03 -3.19 -8.40
CA LEU A 200 6.74 -3.28 -6.97
C LEU A 200 7.08 -4.64 -6.38
N LEU A 201 6.84 -5.74 -7.11
CA LEU A 201 7.26 -7.06 -6.66
C LEU A 201 8.78 -7.12 -6.57
N ARG A 202 9.52 -6.65 -7.58
CA ARG A 202 11.00 -6.65 -7.53
C ARG A 202 11.55 -5.81 -6.39
N GLU A 203 11.03 -4.60 -6.24
CA GLU A 203 11.48 -3.63 -5.23
C GLU A 203 10.29 -3.14 -4.40
N ALA A 204 9.88 -3.96 -3.43
CA ALA A 204 8.70 -3.72 -2.59
C ALA A 204 8.84 -2.47 -1.73
N GLN A 205 10.03 -2.22 -1.18
CA GLN A 205 10.28 -1.12 -0.25
C GLN A 205 9.18 -1.06 0.83
N ASN A 206 8.61 0.12 1.11
CA ASN A 206 7.40 0.27 1.93
C ASN A 206 6.13 0.47 1.08
N ASN A 207 6.10 -0.15 -0.09
CA ASN A 207 5.07 0.04 -1.10
C ASN A 207 4.28 -1.20 -1.47
N LEU A 208 4.74 -2.39 -1.10
CA LEU A 208 4.02 -3.64 -1.28
C LEU A 208 4.23 -4.54 -0.06
N LYS A 209 3.14 -5.12 0.44
CA LYS A 209 3.14 -6.25 1.38
C LYS A 209 2.12 -7.28 0.93
N ILE A 210 2.40 -8.56 1.17
CA ILE A 210 1.47 -9.66 0.87
C ILE A 210 1.30 -10.50 2.13
N PHE A 211 0.05 -10.76 2.46
CA PHE A 211 -0.34 -11.54 3.63
C PHE A 211 -1.12 -12.77 3.20
N LYS A 212 -0.90 -13.88 3.91
CA LYS A 212 -1.69 -15.10 3.81
C LYS A 212 -2.31 -15.38 5.17
N ASN A 213 -3.64 -15.42 5.26
CA ASN A 213 -4.36 -15.63 6.53
C ASN A 213 -3.95 -14.66 7.65
N GLY A 214 -3.61 -13.41 7.32
CA GLY A 214 -3.11 -12.41 8.27
C GLY A 214 -1.60 -12.42 8.53
N GLU A 215 -0.87 -13.43 8.07
CA GLU A 215 0.59 -13.53 8.25
C GLU A 215 1.34 -12.91 7.08
N LEU A 216 2.37 -12.10 7.36
CA LEU A 216 3.18 -11.44 6.35
C LEU A 216 4.13 -12.44 5.66
N ILE A 217 3.83 -12.77 4.42
CA ILE A 217 4.64 -13.69 3.59
C ILE A 217 5.56 -12.98 2.59
N TYR A 218 5.34 -11.67 2.34
CA TYR A 218 6.19 -10.91 1.41
C TYR A 218 6.19 -9.41 1.70
N GLY A 219 7.34 -8.78 1.51
CA GLY A 219 7.55 -7.33 1.71
C GLY A 219 8.71 -7.04 2.66
N CYS A 220 9.01 -5.76 2.86
CA CYS A 220 10.15 -5.34 3.68
C CYS A 220 9.92 -5.69 5.16
N LYS A 221 10.74 -6.62 5.70
CA LYS A 221 10.92 -6.82 7.15
C LYS A 221 11.97 -5.83 7.68
N ASP A 222 13.04 -5.54 6.92
CA ASP A 222 13.99 -4.46 7.15
C ASP A 222 14.88 -4.18 5.92
N ALA A 223 15.63 -3.07 5.90
CA ALA A 223 16.58 -2.74 4.82
C ALA A 223 17.69 -3.81 4.63
N ARG A 224 17.91 -4.65 5.64
CA ARG A 224 18.86 -5.76 5.64
C ARG A 224 18.26 -7.10 5.20
N SER A 225 16.94 -7.19 4.97
CA SER A 225 16.31 -8.44 4.55
C SER A 225 16.89 -8.96 3.24
N PRO A 226 16.92 -10.30 3.05
CA PRO A 226 17.33 -10.92 1.80
C PRO A 226 16.55 -10.37 0.60
N ALA A 227 17.12 -10.54 -0.59
CA ALA A 227 16.43 -10.22 -1.84
C ALA A 227 15.07 -10.96 -1.91
N ALA A 228 14.13 -10.36 -2.64
CA ALA A 228 12.82 -10.93 -2.88
C ALA A 228 12.89 -12.37 -3.43
N ASP A 229 12.57 -13.37 -2.61
CA ASP A 229 12.44 -14.75 -3.05
C ASP A 229 11.08 -14.96 -3.73
N TRP A 230 11.08 -14.90 -5.05
CA TRP A 230 9.87 -15.15 -5.84
C TRP A 230 9.45 -16.62 -5.83
N SER A 231 10.37 -17.55 -5.57
CA SER A 231 10.07 -18.98 -5.51
C SER A 231 9.30 -19.32 -4.24
N GLU A 232 9.73 -18.78 -3.09
CA GLU A 232 8.99 -18.88 -1.82
C GLU A 232 7.60 -18.23 -1.96
N LEU A 233 7.53 -17.01 -2.50
CA LEU A 233 6.25 -16.36 -2.74
C LEU A 233 5.35 -17.20 -3.67
N ALA A 234 5.88 -17.71 -4.78
CA ALA A 234 5.10 -18.54 -5.70
C ALA A 234 4.57 -19.83 -5.06
N HIS A 235 5.32 -20.43 -4.12
CA HIS A 235 4.86 -21.59 -3.35
C HIS A 235 3.59 -21.26 -2.56
N HIS A 236 3.56 -20.12 -1.84
CA HIS A 236 2.38 -19.68 -1.10
C HIS A 236 1.18 -19.35 -1.99
N LEU A 237 1.43 -18.84 -3.20
CA LEU A 237 0.41 -18.36 -4.13
C LEU A 237 -0.20 -19.47 -5.01
N LYS A 238 0.55 -20.55 -5.28
CA LYS A 238 0.12 -21.61 -6.20
C LYS A 238 -1.29 -22.16 -5.88
N PRO A 239 -1.66 -22.44 -4.61
CA PRO A 239 -2.99 -22.97 -4.29
C PRO A 239 -4.15 -22.01 -4.63
N PHE A 240 -3.91 -20.69 -4.67
CA PHE A 240 -4.95 -19.70 -4.96
C PHE A 240 -5.24 -19.56 -6.46
N PHE A 241 -4.22 -19.73 -7.31
CA PHE A 241 -4.34 -19.49 -8.75
C PHE A 241 -4.41 -20.77 -9.59
N PHE A 242 -3.90 -21.88 -9.06
CA PHE A 242 -3.87 -23.18 -9.73
C PHE A 242 -4.30 -24.28 -8.75
N PRO A 243 -5.57 -24.30 -8.32
CA PRO A 243 -6.07 -25.33 -7.42
C PRO A 243 -6.00 -26.70 -8.12
N SER A 244 -5.38 -27.67 -7.45
CA SER A 244 -5.35 -29.05 -7.93
C SER A 244 -6.72 -29.68 -7.67
N ASN A 245 -7.67 -29.50 -8.60
CA ASN A 245 -9.03 -30.08 -8.51
C ASN A 245 -9.02 -31.60 -8.78
N GLY A 246 -8.22 -32.37 -8.03
CA GLY A 246 -8.09 -33.83 -8.19
C GLY A 246 -7.18 -34.30 -9.32
N LEU A 247 -6.73 -33.40 -10.21
CA LEU A 247 -5.70 -33.68 -11.22
C LEU A 247 -4.41 -32.97 -10.81
N ALA A 248 -3.26 -33.66 -10.84
CA ALA A 248 -1.97 -33.06 -10.52
C ALA A 248 -1.76 -31.81 -11.39
N SER A 249 -1.83 -30.61 -10.79
CA SER A 249 -1.54 -29.38 -11.52
C SER A 249 -0.13 -29.49 -12.09
N GLY A 250 -0.01 -29.33 -13.41
CA GLY A 250 1.28 -29.41 -14.11
C GLY A 250 2.32 -28.47 -13.47
N PRO A 251 3.62 -28.66 -13.75
CA PRO A 251 4.67 -27.85 -13.18
C PRO A 251 4.52 -26.37 -13.62
N HIS A 252 3.83 -25.57 -12.82
CA HIS A 252 3.75 -24.13 -13.01
C HIS A 252 5.04 -23.50 -12.47
N CYS A 253 5.84 -22.94 -13.37
CA CYS A 253 7.04 -22.22 -12.96
C CYS A 253 6.68 -20.93 -12.20
N THR A 254 7.59 -20.48 -11.33
CA THR A 254 7.48 -19.22 -10.55
C THR A 254 6.98 -18.05 -11.38
N ARG A 255 7.47 -17.91 -12.62
CA ARG A 255 7.08 -16.85 -13.56
C ARG A 255 5.59 -16.87 -13.90
N ALA A 256 4.98 -18.04 -14.03
CA ALA A 256 3.56 -18.18 -14.34
C ALA A 256 2.69 -17.75 -13.16
N VAL A 257 3.05 -18.17 -11.94
CA VAL A 257 2.33 -17.81 -10.69
C VAL A 257 2.36 -16.31 -10.44
N ILE A 258 3.54 -15.69 -10.55
CA ILE A 258 3.69 -14.24 -10.39
C ILE A 258 2.95 -13.47 -11.48
N ARG A 259 2.92 -13.97 -12.71
CA ARG A 259 2.14 -13.36 -13.80
C ARG A 259 0.65 -13.37 -13.49
N GLU A 260 0.12 -14.44 -12.92
CA GLU A 260 -1.29 -14.53 -12.57
C GLU A 260 -1.66 -13.63 -11.40
N LEU A 261 -0.80 -13.53 -10.36
CA LEU A 261 -0.97 -12.54 -9.30
C LEU A 261 -1.10 -11.12 -9.86
N VAL A 262 -0.18 -10.72 -10.74
CA VAL A 262 -0.21 -9.38 -11.36
C VAL A 262 -1.47 -9.18 -12.21
N ARG A 263 -1.90 -10.22 -12.94
CA ARG A 263 -3.14 -10.21 -13.74
C ARG A 263 -4.37 -9.96 -12.88
N VAL A 264 -4.51 -10.71 -11.79
CA VAL A 264 -5.65 -10.61 -10.86
C VAL A 264 -5.66 -9.25 -10.18
N ILE A 265 -4.53 -8.77 -9.65
CA ILE A 265 -4.45 -7.43 -9.04
C ILE A 265 -4.84 -6.34 -10.05
N THR A 266 -4.35 -6.43 -11.29
CA THR A 266 -4.71 -5.46 -12.35
C THR A 266 -6.21 -5.46 -12.61
N ARG A 267 -6.85 -6.63 -12.66
CA ARG A 267 -8.31 -6.75 -12.86
C ARG A 267 -9.08 -6.15 -11.68
N VAL A 268 -8.65 -6.41 -10.44
CA VAL A 268 -9.28 -5.87 -9.23
C VAL A 268 -9.12 -4.34 -9.15
N LEU A 269 -7.96 -3.79 -9.49
CA LEU A 269 -7.78 -2.33 -9.50
C LEU A 269 -8.59 -1.62 -10.59
N LEU A 270 -8.95 -2.33 -11.66
CA LEU A 270 -9.81 -1.82 -12.73
C LEU A 270 -11.29 -2.11 -12.52
N SER A 271 -11.68 -2.91 -11.52
CA SER A 271 -13.10 -3.16 -11.25
C SER A 271 -13.72 -1.94 -10.57
N GLY A 272 -14.72 -1.34 -11.19
CA GLY A 272 -15.60 -0.37 -10.56
C GLY A 272 -16.76 -1.06 -9.84
N SER A 273 -17.34 -0.40 -8.84
CA SER A 273 -18.64 -0.80 -8.31
C SER A 273 -19.74 -0.26 -9.22
N ASP A 274 -20.63 -1.12 -9.71
CA ASP A 274 -21.78 -0.76 -10.57
C ASP A 274 -22.80 0.19 -9.90
N LYS A 275 -22.60 0.54 -8.62
CA LYS A 275 -23.31 1.63 -7.98
C LYS A 275 -22.77 2.97 -8.47
N GLY A 276 -23.04 3.28 -9.73
CA GLY A 276 -23.07 4.65 -10.22
C GLY A 276 -24.10 5.42 -9.42
N ARG A 277 -23.69 6.04 -8.31
CA ARG A 277 -24.48 7.13 -7.75
C ARG A 277 -24.49 8.23 -8.80
N ALA A 278 -25.65 8.40 -9.42
CA ALA A 278 -26.02 9.53 -10.26
C ALA A 278 -25.99 10.82 -9.43
N GLY A 279 -24.78 11.28 -9.16
CA GLY A 279 -24.45 12.66 -8.91
C GLY A 279 -23.17 12.82 -9.69
N ALA A 280 -23.24 13.48 -10.84
CA ALA A 280 -22.07 13.76 -11.65
C ALA A 280 -21.08 14.57 -10.80
N LEU A 281 -20.20 13.89 -10.05
CA LEU A 281 -18.85 14.34 -9.85
C LEU A 281 -18.32 14.45 -11.27
N ARG A 282 -18.53 15.65 -11.86
CA ARG A 282 -18.05 16.00 -13.18
C ARG A 282 -16.66 15.39 -13.26
N LEU A 283 -16.42 14.58 -14.29
CA LEU A 283 -15.06 14.24 -14.69
C LEU A 283 -14.29 15.55 -14.57
N GLY A 284 -13.44 15.65 -13.53
CA GLY A 284 -12.63 16.84 -13.33
C GLY A 284 -11.88 17.08 -14.64
N PRO A 285 -11.47 18.33 -14.93
CA PRO A 285 -10.73 18.62 -16.15
C PRO A 285 -9.71 17.51 -16.38
N ARG A 286 -9.74 16.86 -17.55
CA ARG A 286 -8.73 15.86 -17.93
C ARG A 286 -7.39 16.40 -17.49
N SER A 287 -6.64 15.63 -16.69
CA SER A 287 -5.38 16.10 -16.09
C SER A 287 -4.56 16.79 -17.17
N GLN A 288 -4.39 18.11 -17.05
CA GLN A 288 -3.67 18.90 -18.06
C GLN A 288 -2.16 18.64 -18.02
N GLY A 289 -1.69 17.92 -16.99
CA GLY A 289 -0.30 17.48 -16.87
C GLY A 289 0.04 16.28 -17.76
N PRO A 290 1.34 15.97 -17.92
CA PRO A 290 1.78 14.85 -18.75
C PRO A 290 1.22 13.52 -18.27
N CYS A 291 0.72 12.72 -19.22
CA CYS A 291 0.17 11.38 -18.96
C CYS A 291 1.25 10.32 -18.68
N VAL A 292 2.53 10.66 -18.90
CA VAL A 292 3.68 9.77 -18.75
C VAL A 292 4.81 10.51 -18.04
N CYS A 293 5.42 9.83 -17.07
CA CYS A 293 6.61 10.30 -16.39
C CYS A 293 7.85 10.02 -17.25
N GLU A 294 8.74 11.00 -17.45
CA GLU A 294 9.96 10.79 -18.24
C GLU A 294 10.94 9.77 -17.60
N ALA A 295 10.86 9.60 -16.28
CA ALA A 295 11.60 8.56 -15.56
C ALA A 295 10.93 7.18 -15.62
N SER A 296 9.69 7.07 -16.13
CA SER A 296 9.08 5.77 -16.39
C SER A 296 9.77 5.11 -17.59
N PRO A 297 9.96 3.77 -17.57
CA PRO A 297 10.41 3.03 -18.75
C PRO A 297 9.57 3.26 -20.00
N PHE A 298 8.28 3.60 -19.86
CA PHE A 298 7.39 3.93 -20.99
C PHE A 298 7.51 5.38 -21.47
N GLY A 299 8.12 6.28 -20.68
CA GLY A 299 8.40 7.66 -21.11
C GLY A 299 9.47 7.72 -22.20
N ARG A 300 10.40 6.76 -22.22
CA ARG A 300 11.50 6.72 -23.20
C ARG A 300 11.06 6.19 -24.56
N SER A 301 10.07 5.29 -24.63
CA SER A 301 9.61 4.71 -25.92
C SER A 301 8.89 5.72 -26.82
N LEU A 302 8.20 6.71 -26.24
CA LEU A 302 7.53 7.77 -27.02
C LEU A 302 8.53 8.74 -27.68
N ARG A 303 9.71 8.96 -27.09
CA ARG A 303 10.76 9.79 -27.70
C ARG A 303 11.43 9.14 -28.91
N HIS A 304 11.42 7.80 -29.01
CA HIS A 304 11.96 7.10 -30.17
C HIS A 304 10.96 7.05 -31.33
N GLN A 305 9.65 6.98 -31.07
CA GLN A 305 8.65 7.05 -32.15
C GLN A 305 8.46 8.48 -32.71
N GLY A 306 8.73 9.52 -31.92
CA GLY A 306 8.67 10.91 -32.38
C GLY A 306 9.86 11.37 -33.24
N LYS A 307 10.88 10.52 -33.43
CA LYS A 307 12.06 10.80 -34.26
C LYS A 307 12.12 9.99 -35.56
N SER A 308 11.18 9.06 -35.81
CA SER A 308 11.22 8.16 -36.98
C SER A 308 10.10 8.42 -38.00
N SER A 309 9.62 9.66 -38.13
CA SER A 309 8.67 10.04 -39.18
C SER A 309 8.94 11.45 -39.71
N LEU A 310 10.06 11.59 -40.41
CA LEU A 310 10.35 12.71 -41.31
C LEU A 310 11.38 12.23 -42.35
N GLU A 311 11.06 11.16 -43.07
CA GLU A 311 11.60 10.94 -44.41
C GLU A 311 10.49 11.29 -45.38
N CYS A 312 10.56 12.53 -45.89
CA CYS A 312 9.67 13.06 -46.88
C CYS A 312 9.99 12.36 -48.21
N SER A 313 9.12 11.44 -48.64
CA SER A 313 9.09 10.92 -50.00
C SER A 313 8.76 12.05 -50.98
N GLY A 314 9.76 12.59 -51.66
CA GLY A 314 9.62 13.55 -52.75
C GLY A 314 10.21 13.00 -54.04
N LEU A 315 9.34 12.60 -54.97
CA LEU A 315 9.65 12.15 -56.33
C LEU A 315 10.43 13.20 -57.15
N PRO A 316 11.23 12.79 -58.16
CA PRO A 316 11.98 13.71 -59.01
C PRO A 316 11.05 14.39 -60.03
N LYS A 317 11.19 15.71 -60.19
CA LYS A 317 10.58 16.45 -61.30
C LYS A 317 11.55 16.43 -62.49
N GLY A 318 11.10 15.80 -63.58
CA GLY A 318 11.68 16.02 -64.90
C GLY A 318 11.16 17.33 -65.51
N ARG A 319 12.10 18.13 -66.03
CA ARG A 319 12.19 18.60 -67.41
C ARG A 319 13.57 19.23 -67.60
#